data_AF-A0A3D3W4Z6-F1
#
_entry.id   AF-A0A3D3W4Z6-F1
#
_cell.length_a   1.000
_cell.length_b   1.000
_cell.length_c   1.000
_cell.angle_alpha   90.00
_cell.angle_beta   90.00
_cell.angle_gamma   90.00
#
_symmetry.space_group_name_H-M   'P 1'
#
loop_
_entity.id
_entity.type
_entity.pdbx_description
1 polymer ?
#
loop_
_entity_poly.entity_id
_entity_poly.type
_entity_poly.pdbx_seq_one_letter_code
_entity_poly.pdbx_strand_id
1 'polypeptide(L)'
;MAKKSSKKKTDAAGSEDLLEQRTKSIGRELFTEFSHYAPSVFHARWWEDRLMNWAMGDEAVKLQMFRFVDVLPMLRDHGSIARHLEEYFDEVRDRLPMAVRLGLDLSSGNAILSRALAYNARINAARMARRFIAGSNVPEVLSCVRGLRKSGNAFTLDLLGEATISNLDADRYQQAYLQLIEGLAAEVNAWPEDPLLDCDDRGHIPRLNISLKLSALDSQFAPVDAEGSFRRVAARL
;
A
#
# COMPACT_ATOMS: atom_id res chain seq x y z
N MET A 1 -51.71 -4.37 -23.66
CA MET A 1 -50.58 -4.33 -22.70
C MET A 1 -49.19 -4.56 -23.34
N ALA A 2 -49.04 -5.19 -24.51
CA ALA A 2 -47.73 -5.50 -25.11
C ALA A 2 -46.89 -4.29 -25.61
N LYS A 3 -47.51 -3.20 -26.11
CA LYS A 3 -46.78 -2.04 -26.65
C LYS A 3 -45.96 -1.23 -25.63
N LYS A 4 -46.35 -1.23 -24.35
CA LYS A 4 -45.62 -0.52 -23.27
C LYS A 4 -44.32 -1.23 -22.87
N SER A 5 -44.27 -2.57 -23.01
CA SER A 5 -43.10 -3.37 -22.65
C SER A 5 -41.98 -3.27 -23.69
N SER A 6 -42.33 -3.21 -24.98
CA SER A 6 -41.34 -3.06 -26.07
C SER A 6 -40.65 -1.70 -26.08
N LYS A 7 -41.38 -0.60 -25.82
CA LYS A 7 -40.83 0.76 -25.82
C LYS A 7 -39.83 0.98 -24.67
N LYS A 8 -40.15 0.46 -23.48
CA LYS A 8 -39.29 0.53 -22.29
C LYS A 8 -37.97 -0.25 -22.45
N LYS A 9 -37.96 -1.30 -23.28
CA LYS A 9 -36.77 -2.11 -23.58
C LYS A 9 -35.81 -1.42 -24.56
N THR A 10 -36.35 -0.74 -25.58
CA THR A 10 -35.56 0.07 -26.52
C THR A 10 -34.99 1.33 -25.88
N ASP A 11 -35.73 1.98 -24.98
CA ASP A 11 -35.27 3.19 -24.28
C ASP A 11 -34.14 2.86 -23.28
N ALA A 12 -34.19 1.69 -22.62
CA ALA A 12 -33.14 1.21 -21.73
C ALA A 12 -31.84 0.87 -22.49
N ALA A 13 -31.94 0.15 -23.62
CA ALA A 13 -30.80 -0.19 -24.46
C ALA A 13 -30.10 1.06 -25.04
N GLY A 14 -30.87 2.06 -25.48
CA GLY A 14 -30.30 3.34 -25.92
C GLY A 14 -29.63 4.14 -24.79
N SER A 15 -30.12 4.01 -23.55
CA SER A 15 -29.49 4.66 -22.38
C SER A 15 -28.19 3.98 -21.96
N GLU A 16 -28.10 2.65 -22.06
CA GLU A 16 -26.89 1.88 -21.77
C GLU A 16 -25.78 2.19 -22.79
N ASP A 17 -26.13 2.30 -24.07
CA ASP A 17 -25.18 2.70 -25.12
C ASP A 17 -24.65 4.12 -24.92
N LEU A 18 -25.50 5.06 -24.48
CA LEU A 18 -25.08 6.44 -24.18
C LEU A 18 -24.18 6.50 -22.94
N LEU A 19 -24.48 5.72 -21.90
CA LEU A 19 -23.63 5.62 -20.71
C LEU A 19 -22.26 5.04 -21.05
N GLU A 20 -22.22 3.96 -21.83
CA GLU A 20 -20.97 3.33 -22.26
C GLU A 20 -20.13 4.27 -23.13
N GLN A 21 -20.77 5.02 -24.04
CA GLN A 21 -20.10 6.05 -24.84
C GLN A 21 -19.50 7.14 -23.96
N ARG A 22 -20.27 7.64 -22.97
CA ARG A 22 -19.79 8.69 -22.05
C ARG A 22 -18.65 8.18 -21.17
N THR A 23 -18.75 6.96 -20.63
CA THR A 23 -17.69 6.30 -19.86
C THR A 23 -16.41 6.20 -20.68
N LYS A 24 -16.50 5.74 -21.93
CA LYS A 24 -15.34 5.67 -22.84
C LYS A 24 -14.77 7.04 -23.19
N SER A 25 -15.59 8.08 -23.34
CA SER A 25 -15.11 9.44 -23.57
C SER A 25 -14.26 9.93 -22.40
N ILE A 26 -14.83 9.88 -21.19
CA ILE A 26 -14.14 10.29 -19.96
C ILE A 26 -12.86 9.48 -19.76
N GLY A 27 -12.92 8.17 -19.97
CA GLY A 27 -11.73 7.31 -19.89
C GLY A 27 -10.62 7.75 -20.84
N ARG A 28 -10.95 8.04 -22.11
CA ARG A 28 -9.96 8.50 -23.10
C ARG A 28 -9.38 9.88 -22.76
N GLU A 29 -10.21 10.79 -22.23
CA GLU A 29 -9.77 12.10 -21.76
C GLU A 29 -8.74 11.95 -20.63
N LEU A 30 -9.07 11.14 -19.61
CA LEU A 30 -8.15 10.84 -18.50
C LEU A 30 -6.84 10.19 -18.97
N PHE A 31 -6.90 9.22 -19.90
CA PHE A 31 -5.68 8.59 -20.45
C PHE A 31 -4.82 9.56 -21.26
N THR A 32 -5.45 10.49 -21.98
CA THR A 32 -4.72 11.51 -22.75
C THR A 32 -3.95 12.43 -21.81
N GLU A 33 -4.59 12.91 -20.74
CA GLU A 33 -3.92 13.73 -19.72
C GLU A 33 -2.81 12.96 -19.00
N PHE A 34 -3.04 11.69 -18.67
CA PHE A 34 -2.05 10.84 -17.99
C PHE A 34 -0.81 10.56 -18.83
N SER A 35 -0.93 10.49 -20.17
CA SER A 35 0.21 10.22 -21.07
C SER A 35 1.31 11.29 -21.00
N HIS A 36 1.00 12.48 -20.50
CA HIS A 36 1.96 13.58 -20.27
C HIS A 36 2.69 13.47 -18.91
N TYR A 37 2.19 12.66 -17.97
CA TYR A 37 2.78 12.41 -16.66
C TYR A 37 3.65 11.14 -16.68
N ALA A 38 4.61 11.06 -17.59
CA ALA A 38 5.67 10.07 -17.47
C ALA A 38 6.48 10.35 -16.18
N PRO A 39 6.78 9.34 -15.33
CA PRO A 39 7.48 9.56 -14.08
C PRO A 39 8.85 10.22 -14.32
N SER A 40 9.07 11.34 -13.63
CA SER A 40 10.33 12.10 -13.66
C SER A 40 11.52 11.23 -13.22
N VAL A 41 12.43 11.05 -14.17
CA VAL A 41 13.71 10.34 -14.08
C VAL A 41 14.73 11.10 -13.21
N PHE A 42 14.65 10.92 -11.88
CA PHE A 42 15.75 11.22 -10.97
C PHE A 42 16.36 9.92 -10.44
N HIS A 43 17.70 9.81 -10.54
CA HIS A 43 18.53 8.60 -10.56
C HIS A 43 18.33 7.51 -9.47
N ALA A 44 17.58 7.75 -8.39
CA ALA A 44 17.21 6.71 -7.40
C ALA A 44 15.87 6.02 -7.73
N ARG A 45 14.90 6.75 -8.29
CA ARG A 45 13.59 6.22 -8.73
C ARG A 45 13.74 5.27 -9.91
N TRP A 46 14.70 5.57 -10.77
CA TRP A 46 14.97 4.80 -11.98
C TRP A 46 15.42 3.36 -11.71
N TRP A 47 16.27 3.12 -10.69
CA TRP A 47 16.71 1.76 -10.36
C TRP A 47 15.58 0.90 -9.77
N GLU A 48 14.74 1.48 -8.89
CA GLU A 48 13.58 0.79 -8.30
C GLU A 48 12.55 0.43 -9.36
N ASP A 49 12.20 1.37 -10.24
CA ASP A 49 11.24 1.14 -11.30
C ASP A 49 11.81 0.18 -12.37
N ARG A 50 13.14 0.17 -12.59
CA ARG A 50 13.81 -0.81 -13.47
C ARG A 50 13.83 -2.21 -12.85
N LEU A 51 14.12 -2.33 -11.55
CA LEU A 51 14.13 -3.60 -10.83
C LEU A 51 12.71 -4.19 -10.77
N MET A 52 11.69 -3.36 -10.50
CA MET A 52 10.30 -3.79 -10.53
C MET A 52 9.82 -4.12 -11.93
N ASN A 53 10.07 -3.26 -12.93
CA ASN A 53 9.69 -3.55 -14.32
C ASN A 53 10.37 -4.82 -14.87
N TRP A 54 11.61 -5.06 -14.46
CA TRP A 54 12.36 -6.24 -14.85
C TRP A 54 11.86 -7.49 -14.11
N ALA A 55 11.66 -7.43 -12.80
CA ALA A 55 11.07 -8.52 -12.03
C ALA A 55 9.64 -8.83 -12.50
N MET A 56 8.86 -7.84 -12.93
CA MET A 56 7.55 -8.07 -13.55
C MET A 56 7.64 -8.74 -14.94
N GLY A 57 8.82 -8.75 -15.57
CA GLY A 57 9.06 -9.38 -16.87
C GLY A 57 9.30 -10.89 -16.83
N ASP A 58 9.64 -11.45 -15.66
CA ASP A 58 9.82 -12.90 -15.46
C ASP A 58 9.13 -13.35 -14.17
N GLU A 59 8.15 -14.25 -14.29
CA GLU A 59 7.32 -14.70 -13.17
C GLU A 59 8.12 -15.44 -12.07
N ALA A 60 9.16 -16.17 -12.44
CA ALA A 60 9.99 -16.90 -11.48
C ALA A 60 10.83 -15.92 -10.65
N VAL A 61 11.45 -14.94 -11.31
CA VAL A 61 12.19 -13.86 -10.63
C VAL A 61 11.26 -13.06 -9.70
N LYS A 62 10.08 -12.68 -10.21
CA LYS A 62 9.05 -11.98 -9.44
C LYS A 62 8.74 -12.68 -8.13
N LEU A 63 8.48 -13.99 -8.22
CA LEU A 63 8.12 -14.81 -7.07
C LEU A 63 9.23 -14.82 -6.01
N GLN A 64 10.48 -15.04 -6.42
CA GLN A 64 11.60 -15.08 -5.48
C GLN A 64 11.89 -13.71 -4.86
N MET A 65 11.75 -12.63 -5.63
CA MET A 65 11.89 -11.28 -5.10
C MET A 65 10.83 -10.96 -4.04
N PHE A 66 9.55 -11.32 -4.27
CA PHE A 66 8.51 -11.11 -3.27
C PHE A 66 8.74 -11.94 -2.01
N ARG A 67 9.14 -13.20 -2.14
CA ARG A 67 9.47 -14.06 -0.97
C ARG A 67 10.64 -13.51 -0.17
N PHE A 68 11.68 -13.02 -0.86
CA PHE A 68 12.83 -12.40 -0.19
C PHE A 68 12.42 -11.13 0.58
N VAL A 69 11.62 -10.25 -0.05
CA VAL A 69 11.13 -9.03 0.61
C VAL A 69 10.24 -9.35 1.82
N ASP A 70 9.42 -10.41 1.74
CA ASP A 70 8.55 -10.87 2.83
C ASP A 70 9.34 -11.34 4.07
N VAL A 71 10.41 -12.11 3.87
CA VAL A 71 11.23 -12.61 4.99
C VAL A 71 12.23 -11.58 5.52
N LEU A 72 12.60 -10.58 4.71
CA LEU A 72 13.67 -9.63 5.02
C LEU A 72 13.55 -8.93 6.40
N PRO A 73 12.35 -8.54 6.89
CA PRO A 73 12.21 -7.95 8.23
C PRO A 73 12.62 -8.89 9.37
N MET A 74 12.56 -10.21 9.15
CA MET A 74 12.93 -11.23 10.14
C MET A 74 14.44 -11.49 10.19
N LEU A 75 15.18 -11.10 9.14
CA LEU A 75 16.63 -11.32 9.04
C LEU A 75 17.37 -10.24 9.85
N ARG A 76 17.94 -10.61 11.00
CA ARG A 76 18.56 -9.67 11.94
C ARG A 76 19.98 -9.27 11.57
N ASP A 77 20.79 -10.22 11.07
CA ASP A 77 22.19 -10.01 10.73
C ASP A 77 22.46 -10.02 9.22
N HIS A 78 23.60 -9.42 8.85
CA HIS A 78 23.98 -9.26 7.45
C HIS A 78 24.34 -10.59 6.76
N GLY A 79 24.86 -11.57 7.51
CA GLY A 79 25.19 -12.90 6.99
C GLY A 79 23.93 -13.66 6.60
N SER A 80 22.89 -13.60 7.44
CA SER A 80 21.58 -14.17 7.14
C SER A 80 20.94 -13.51 5.91
N ILE A 81 21.02 -12.18 5.78
CA ILE A 81 20.50 -11.48 4.59
C ILE A 81 21.21 -11.92 3.32
N ALA A 82 22.55 -11.94 3.32
CA ALA A 82 23.32 -12.33 2.15
C ALA A 82 23.04 -13.78 1.76
N ARG A 83 22.98 -14.69 2.75
CA ARG A 83 22.64 -16.10 2.53
C ARG A 83 21.26 -16.27 1.91
N HIS A 84 20.22 -15.62 2.46
CA HIS A 84 18.86 -15.74 1.90
C HIS A 84 18.80 -15.11 0.50
N LEU A 85 19.51 -14.01 0.26
CA LEU A 85 19.60 -13.42 -1.07
C LEU A 85 20.22 -14.41 -2.07
N GLU A 86 21.25 -15.15 -1.70
CA GLU A 86 21.80 -16.22 -2.53
C GLU A 86 20.80 -17.37 -2.71
N GLU A 87 20.22 -17.90 -1.63
CA GLU A 87 19.28 -19.03 -1.65
C GLU A 87 18.02 -18.75 -2.50
N TYR A 88 17.38 -17.58 -2.36
CA TYR A 88 16.18 -17.24 -3.13
C TYR A 88 16.46 -17.05 -4.62
N PHE A 89 17.66 -16.58 -4.97
CA PHE A 89 17.98 -16.19 -6.34
C PHE A 89 18.85 -17.19 -7.10
N ASP A 90 19.36 -18.25 -6.44
CA ASP A 90 20.14 -19.31 -7.09
C ASP A 90 19.32 -20.08 -8.14
N GLU A 91 18.08 -20.45 -7.80
CA GLU A 91 17.16 -21.17 -8.72
C GLU A 91 16.81 -20.36 -9.97
N VAL A 92 16.89 -19.02 -9.89
CA VAL A 92 16.58 -18.10 -11.00
C VAL A 92 17.83 -17.40 -11.53
N ARG A 93 19.03 -17.88 -11.17
CA ARG A 93 20.30 -17.21 -11.42
C ARG A 93 20.58 -16.91 -12.89
N ASP A 94 20.19 -17.82 -13.79
CA ASP A 94 20.36 -17.62 -15.24
C ASP A 94 19.42 -16.58 -15.85
N ARG A 95 18.35 -16.23 -15.12
CA ARG A 95 17.38 -15.22 -15.53
C ARG A 95 17.80 -13.83 -15.06
N LEU A 96 18.64 -13.73 -14.02
CA LEU A 96 19.10 -12.46 -13.44
C LEU A 96 19.96 -11.64 -14.40
N PRO A 97 19.98 -10.29 -14.27
CA PRO A 97 20.91 -9.44 -14.98
C PRO A 97 22.35 -9.80 -14.60
N MET A 98 23.26 -9.73 -15.57
CA MET A 98 24.67 -10.07 -15.39
C MET A 98 25.34 -9.38 -14.18
N ALA A 99 25.00 -8.11 -13.91
CA ALA A 99 25.52 -7.38 -12.76
C ALA A 99 25.08 -7.98 -11.41
N VAL A 100 23.85 -8.50 -11.31
CA VAL A 100 23.33 -9.14 -10.09
C VAL A 100 24.00 -10.49 -9.89
N ARG A 101 24.16 -11.27 -10.96
CA ARG A 101 24.88 -12.56 -10.95
C ARG A 101 26.31 -12.40 -10.43
N LEU A 102 27.05 -11.43 -10.97
CA LEU A 102 28.41 -11.12 -10.50
C LEU A 102 28.46 -10.71 -9.02
N GLY A 103 27.45 -9.96 -8.54
CA GLY A 103 27.36 -9.55 -7.15
C GLY A 103 27.19 -10.74 -6.19
N LEU A 104 26.33 -11.70 -6.55
CA LEU A 104 26.11 -12.93 -5.78
C LEU A 104 27.36 -13.84 -5.78
N ASP A 105 28.03 -13.96 -6.93
CA ASP A 105 29.21 -14.80 -7.06
C ASP A 105 30.38 -14.29 -6.22
N LEU A 106 30.55 -12.96 -6.18
CA LEU A 106 31.61 -12.31 -5.41
C LEU A 106 31.30 -12.22 -3.91
N SER A 107 30.03 -12.37 -3.48
CA SER A 107 29.66 -12.35 -2.05
C SER A 107 29.93 -13.67 -1.34
N SER A 108 29.80 -14.80 -2.05
CA SER A 108 29.90 -16.17 -1.52
C SER A 108 31.25 -16.54 -0.84
N GLY A 109 32.24 -15.64 -0.83
CA GLY A 109 33.52 -15.84 -0.16
C GLY A 109 34.11 -14.61 0.55
N ASN A 110 33.41 -13.46 0.57
CA ASN A 110 33.95 -12.22 1.12
C ASN A 110 32.97 -11.52 2.07
N ALA A 111 33.30 -11.54 3.37
CA ALA A 111 32.48 -10.99 4.45
C ALA A 111 32.22 -9.47 4.33
N ILE A 112 33.09 -8.72 3.66
CA ILE A 112 32.92 -7.28 3.46
C ILE A 112 31.87 -7.02 2.37
N LEU A 113 31.97 -7.76 1.25
CA LEU A 113 31.04 -7.66 0.12
C LEU A 113 29.64 -8.14 0.52
N SER A 114 29.52 -9.25 1.24
CA SER A 114 28.23 -9.76 1.73
C SER A 114 27.54 -8.77 2.67
N ARG A 115 28.30 -8.10 3.54
CA ARG A 115 27.79 -7.05 4.43
C ARG A 115 27.28 -5.84 3.65
N ALA A 116 28.01 -5.40 2.64
CA ALA A 116 27.60 -4.29 1.78
C ALA A 116 26.32 -4.61 1.00
N LEU A 117 26.21 -5.82 0.43
CA LEU A 117 25.01 -6.30 -0.27
C LEU A 117 23.80 -6.34 0.67
N ALA A 118 23.94 -6.96 1.84
CA ALA A 118 22.88 -7.03 2.85
C ALA A 118 22.38 -5.65 3.29
N TYR A 119 23.31 -4.71 3.50
CA TYR A 119 22.96 -3.34 3.86
C TYR A 119 22.17 -2.64 2.75
N ASN A 120 22.61 -2.78 1.50
CA ASN A 120 21.90 -2.23 0.35
C ASN A 120 20.51 -2.86 0.18
N ALA A 121 20.38 -4.17 0.30
CA ALA A 121 19.09 -4.86 0.20
C ALA A 121 18.10 -4.32 1.23
N ARG A 122 18.51 -4.19 2.49
CA ARG A 122 17.67 -3.64 3.57
C ARG A 122 17.28 -2.18 3.32
N ILE A 123 18.19 -1.34 2.87
CA ILE A 123 17.87 0.07 2.55
C ILE A 123 16.85 0.17 1.43
N ASN A 124 17.05 -0.59 0.35
CA ASN A 124 16.15 -0.54 -0.81
C ASN A 124 14.75 -1.03 -0.45
N ALA A 125 14.64 -2.13 0.29
CA ALA A 125 13.35 -2.61 0.77
C ALA A 125 12.66 -1.60 1.71
N ALA A 126 13.40 -1.01 2.66
CA ALA A 126 12.84 0.01 3.55
C ALA A 126 12.42 1.29 2.79
N ARG A 127 13.17 1.67 1.74
CA ARG A 127 12.82 2.81 0.89
C ARG A 127 11.57 2.53 0.07
N MET A 128 11.43 1.33 -0.46
CA MET A 128 10.21 0.89 -1.15
C MET A 128 9.01 0.88 -0.20
N ALA A 129 9.17 0.36 1.02
CA ALA A 129 8.11 0.36 2.03
C ALA A 129 7.64 1.80 2.37
N ARG A 130 8.55 2.76 2.51
CA ARG A 130 8.21 4.19 2.73
C ARG A 130 7.43 4.84 1.59
N ARG A 131 7.33 4.24 0.41
CA ARG A 131 6.44 4.72 -0.67
C ARG A 131 4.96 4.42 -0.35
N PHE A 132 4.70 3.40 0.45
CA PHE A 132 3.36 2.92 0.77
C PHE A 132 2.97 3.17 2.23
N ILE A 133 3.93 3.51 3.10
CA ILE A 133 3.71 3.75 4.53
C ILE A 133 3.92 5.24 4.81
N ALA A 134 2.87 5.92 5.28
CA ALA A 134 2.87 7.36 5.56
C ALA A 134 3.86 7.76 6.68
N GLY A 135 4.09 6.87 7.65
CA GLY A 135 5.01 7.10 8.76
C GLY A 135 4.95 5.96 9.77
N SER A 136 5.97 5.92 10.64
CA SER A 136 6.08 4.96 11.75
C SER A 136 5.67 5.55 13.11
N ASN A 137 5.40 6.86 13.15
CA ASN A 137 5.04 7.62 14.34
C ASN A 137 4.19 8.84 13.95
N VAL A 138 3.53 9.46 14.95
CA VAL A 138 2.62 10.60 14.75
C VAL A 138 3.28 11.78 14.00
N PRO A 139 4.51 12.24 14.35
CA PRO A 139 5.18 13.31 13.61
C PRO A 139 5.41 13.01 12.11
N GLU A 140 5.86 11.79 11.79
CA GLU A 140 6.06 11.36 10.39
C GLU A 140 4.74 11.35 9.63
N VAL A 141 3.69 10.79 10.23
CA VAL A 141 2.33 10.76 9.64
C VAL A 141 1.84 12.19 9.39
N LEU A 142 1.95 13.08 10.38
CA LEU A 142 1.51 14.48 10.26
C LEU A 142 2.23 15.21 9.11
N SER A 143 3.54 14.99 8.96
CA SER A 143 4.33 15.54 7.86
C SER A 143 3.83 15.03 6.49
N CYS A 144 3.57 13.72 6.39
CA CYS A 144 3.04 13.10 5.18
C CYS A 144 1.65 13.64 4.80
N VAL A 145 0.68 13.63 5.73
CA VAL A 145 -0.69 14.08 5.45
C VAL A 145 -0.77 15.58 5.16
N ARG A 146 0.10 16.39 5.78
CA ARG A 146 0.24 17.82 5.44
C ARG A 146 0.74 18.01 4.01
N GLY A 147 1.65 17.17 3.55
CA GLY A 147 2.12 17.14 2.17
C GLY A 147 0.99 16.79 1.19
N LEU A 148 0.20 15.75 1.49
CA LEU A 148 -0.96 15.36 0.69
C LEU A 148 -1.99 16.49 0.60
N ARG A 149 -2.34 17.11 1.73
CA ARG A 149 -3.29 18.24 1.73
C ARG A 149 -2.79 19.42 0.89
N LYS A 150 -1.52 19.79 1.00
CA LYS A 150 -0.93 20.87 0.16
C LYS A 150 -0.99 20.57 -1.34
N SER A 151 -1.04 19.29 -1.71
CA SER A 151 -1.21 18.86 -3.10
C SER A 151 -2.67 18.71 -3.53
N GLY A 152 -3.64 19.14 -2.71
CA GLY A 152 -5.07 19.03 -3.01
C GLY A 152 -5.63 17.63 -2.80
N ASN A 153 -5.04 16.82 -1.91
CA ASN A 153 -5.49 15.47 -1.61
C ASN A 153 -5.97 15.34 -0.17
N ALA A 154 -7.17 14.78 0.02
CA ALA A 154 -7.61 14.25 1.30
C ALA A 154 -6.89 12.91 1.61
N PHE A 155 -7.06 12.38 2.82
CA PHE A 155 -6.41 11.14 3.23
C PHE A 155 -7.31 10.31 4.13
N THR A 156 -7.02 9.01 4.22
CA THR A 156 -7.52 8.12 5.28
C THR A 156 -6.32 7.34 5.83
N LEU A 157 -6.23 7.20 7.15
CA LEU A 157 -5.12 6.49 7.81
C LEU A 157 -5.54 5.07 8.17
N ASP A 158 -4.74 4.09 7.75
CA ASP A 158 -4.86 2.68 8.14
C ASP A 158 -3.61 2.29 8.94
N LEU A 159 -3.79 1.65 10.10
CA LEU A 159 -2.66 1.11 10.86
C LEU A 159 -2.28 -0.26 10.29
N LEU A 160 -1.02 -0.36 9.89
CA LEU A 160 -0.41 -1.63 9.55
C LEU A 160 -0.13 -2.41 10.83
N GLY A 161 -0.57 -3.67 10.86
CA GLY A 161 -0.35 -4.58 11.96
C GLY A 161 -0.22 -6.01 11.46
N GLU A 162 0.44 -6.84 12.25
CA GLU A 162 0.42 -8.29 12.07
C GLU A 162 -0.95 -8.86 12.46
N ALA A 163 -1.18 -10.14 12.17
CA ALA A 163 -2.43 -10.79 12.54
C ALA A 163 -2.62 -10.74 14.07
N THR A 164 -3.78 -10.24 14.51
CA THR A 164 -4.19 -10.27 15.91
C THR A 164 -4.47 -11.71 16.32
N ILE A 165 -3.57 -12.32 17.10
CA ILE A 165 -3.67 -13.72 17.54
C ILE A 165 -4.00 -13.85 19.03
N SER A 166 -4.03 -12.73 19.76
CA SER A 166 -4.39 -12.68 21.17
C SER A 166 -5.25 -11.46 21.51
N ASN A 167 -5.93 -11.51 22.66
CA ASN A 167 -6.63 -10.34 23.19
C ASN A 167 -5.69 -9.17 23.48
N LEU A 168 -4.45 -9.46 23.89
CA LEU A 168 -3.44 -8.43 24.11
C LEU A 168 -3.08 -7.70 22.81
N ASP A 169 -2.99 -8.41 21.69
CA ASP A 169 -2.74 -7.79 20.38
C ASP A 169 -3.92 -6.90 19.96
N ALA A 170 -5.16 -7.33 20.22
CA ALA A 170 -6.35 -6.54 19.95
C ALA A 170 -6.38 -5.23 20.77
N ASP A 171 -6.05 -5.32 22.06
CA ASP A 171 -5.98 -4.16 22.95
C ASP A 171 -4.87 -3.19 22.51
N ARG A 172 -3.71 -3.73 22.10
CA ARG A 172 -2.61 -2.92 21.55
C ARG A 172 -3.00 -2.24 20.24
N TYR A 173 -3.72 -2.93 19.36
CA TYR A 173 -4.18 -2.37 18.09
C TYR A 173 -5.18 -1.23 18.32
N GLN A 174 -6.15 -1.43 19.21
CA GLN A 174 -7.09 -0.37 19.63
C GLN A 174 -6.35 0.84 20.21
N GLN A 175 -5.45 0.61 21.16
CA GLN A 175 -4.69 1.69 21.80
C GLN A 175 -3.86 2.49 20.79
N ALA A 176 -3.31 1.83 19.77
CA ALA A 176 -2.56 2.50 18.70
C ALA A 176 -3.48 3.44 17.87
N TYR A 177 -4.72 3.05 17.58
CA TYR A 177 -5.69 3.95 16.94
C TYR A 177 -6.05 5.14 17.83
N LEU A 178 -6.31 4.91 19.12
CA LEU A 178 -6.61 5.99 20.05
C LEU A 178 -5.47 7.01 20.13
N GLN A 179 -4.23 6.52 20.26
CA GLN A 179 -3.03 7.38 20.25
C GLN A 179 -2.88 8.16 18.94
N LEU A 180 -3.19 7.53 17.79
CA LEU A 180 -3.14 8.18 16.49
C LEU A 180 -4.21 9.29 16.38
N ILE A 181 -5.44 9.01 16.80
CA ILE A 181 -6.56 9.96 16.80
C ILE A 181 -6.22 11.15 17.69
N GLU A 182 -5.86 10.89 18.95
CA GLU A 182 -5.53 11.92 19.94
C GLU A 182 -4.33 12.75 19.49
N GLY A 183 -3.31 12.10 18.93
CA GLY A 183 -2.09 12.76 18.47
C GLY A 183 -2.26 13.62 17.21
N LEU A 184 -3.29 13.38 16.38
CA LEU A 184 -3.49 14.09 15.11
C LEU A 184 -4.68 15.03 15.11
N ALA A 185 -5.74 14.76 15.88
CA ALA A 185 -7.01 15.47 15.76
C ALA A 185 -6.87 16.98 15.94
N ALA A 186 -6.13 17.43 16.97
CA ALA A 186 -5.95 18.86 17.23
C ALA A 186 -5.24 19.58 16.07
N GLU A 187 -4.13 19.00 15.59
CA GLU A 187 -3.32 19.57 14.51
C GLU A 187 -4.08 19.59 13.17
N VAL A 188 -4.74 18.49 12.81
CA VAL A 188 -5.48 18.36 11.55
C VAL A 188 -6.70 19.29 11.53
N ASN A 189 -7.41 19.42 12.66
CA ASN A 189 -8.56 20.31 12.75
C ASN A 189 -8.18 21.79 12.84
N ALA A 190 -6.94 22.13 13.19
CA ALA A 190 -6.45 23.51 13.19
C ALA A 190 -6.03 24.02 11.79
N TRP A 191 -6.03 23.17 10.77
CA TRP A 191 -5.66 23.58 9.41
C TRP A 191 -6.65 24.58 8.81
N PRO A 192 -6.18 25.48 7.93
CA PRO A 192 -7.08 26.31 7.13
C PRO A 192 -8.06 25.44 6.35
N GLU A 193 -9.31 25.89 6.28
CA GLU A 193 -10.35 25.24 5.51
C GLU A 193 -10.00 25.20 4.02
N ASP A 194 -10.21 24.05 3.40
CA ASP A 194 -10.11 23.85 1.95
C ASP A 194 -11.49 23.39 1.45
N PRO A 195 -12.28 24.27 0.81
CA PRO A 195 -13.63 23.93 0.37
C PRO A 195 -13.71 22.75 -0.60
N LEU A 196 -12.62 22.43 -1.30
CA LEU A 196 -12.57 21.27 -2.20
C LEU A 196 -12.44 19.95 -1.43
N LEU A 197 -11.80 19.97 -0.26
CA LEU A 197 -11.49 18.78 0.54
C LEU A 197 -12.38 18.62 1.77
N ASP A 198 -12.86 19.73 2.33
CA ASP A 198 -13.54 19.77 3.62
C ASP A 198 -15.07 19.91 3.47
N CYS A 199 -15.60 19.97 2.24
CA CYS A 199 -17.03 20.11 1.97
C CYS A 199 -17.48 19.26 0.76
N ASP A 200 -18.70 18.74 0.80
CA ASP A 200 -19.43 18.18 -0.34
C ASP A 200 -20.83 18.80 -0.48
N ASP A 201 -21.68 18.20 -1.34
CA ASP A 201 -23.08 18.60 -1.53
C ASP A 201 -23.96 18.43 -0.28
N ARG A 202 -23.45 17.75 0.75
CA ARG A 202 -24.14 17.46 2.02
C ARG A 202 -23.59 18.24 3.21
N GLY A 203 -22.48 18.94 3.04
CA GLY A 203 -21.91 19.84 4.04
C GLY A 203 -20.45 19.49 4.38
N HIS A 204 -20.06 19.69 5.63
CA HIS A 204 -18.67 19.59 6.06
C HIS A 204 -18.21 18.12 6.21
N ILE A 205 -17.04 17.81 5.66
CA ILE A 205 -16.35 16.52 5.75
C ILE A 205 -15.27 16.58 6.85
N PRO A 206 -15.22 15.61 7.79
CA PRO A 206 -14.13 15.56 8.77
C PRO A 206 -12.75 15.48 8.12
N ARG A 207 -11.83 16.37 8.54
CA ARG A 207 -10.45 16.43 8.01
C ARG A 207 -9.60 15.24 8.40
N LEU A 208 -9.88 14.63 9.56
CA LEU A 208 -9.23 13.40 10.01
C LEU A 208 -10.14 12.21 9.68
N ASN A 209 -9.65 11.35 8.79
CA ASN A 209 -10.33 10.11 8.41
C ASN A 209 -9.42 8.92 8.66
N ILE A 210 -10.00 7.83 9.14
CA ILE A 210 -9.30 6.63 9.57
C ILE A 210 -10.04 5.40 9.04
N SER A 211 -9.28 4.43 8.56
CA SER A 211 -9.75 3.10 8.17
C SER A 211 -9.30 2.10 9.23
N LEU A 212 -10.21 1.26 9.70
CA LEU A 212 -9.95 0.25 10.73
C LEU A 212 -10.38 -1.14 10.23
N LYS A 213 -9.57 -2.15 10.53
CA LYS A 213 -9.87 -3.56 10.22
C LYS A 213 -10.48 -4.23 11.45
N LEU A 214 -11.75 -4.62 11.37
CA LEU A 214 -12.48 -5.26 12.48
C LEU A 214 -11.79 -6.53 12.98
N SER A 215 -11.19 -7.31 12.07
CA SER A 215 -10.46 -8.53 12.40
C SER A 215 -9.22 -8.29 13.26
N ALA A 216 -8.73 -7.07 13.34
CA ALA A 216 -7.61 -6.73 14.21
C ALA A 216 -8.04 -6.38 15.64
N LEU A 217 -9.35 -6.21 15.90
CA LEU A 217 -9.93 -5.98 17.23
C LEU A 217 -10.40 -7.27 17.94
N ASP A 218 -10.32 -8.43 17.28
CA ASP A 218 -10.70 -9.71 17.86
C ASP A 218 -9.79 -10.83 17.34
N SER A 219 -9.08 -11.49 18.24
CA SER A 219 -8.24 -12.66 17.91
C SER A 219 -9.04 -13.87 17.42
N GLN A 220 -10.35 -13.87 17.63
CA GLN A 220 -11.27 -14.93 17.24
C GLN A 220 -12.32 -14.43 16.23
N PHE A 221 -11.94 -13.48 15.36
CA PHE A 221 -12.84 -12.91 14.36
C PHE A 221 -13.23 -13.96 13.31
N ALA A 222 -14.35 -14.66 13.53
CA ALA A 222 -14.76 -15.78 12.71
C ALA A 222 -16.30 -15.90 12.61
N PRO A 223 -16.82 -16.32 11.44
CA PRO A 223 -18.27 -16.44 11.24
C PRO A 223 -18.92 -17.58 12.04
N VAL A 224 -18.12 -18.50 12.60
CA VAL A 224 -18.61 -19.62 13.42
C VAL A 224 -19.28 -19.14 14.71
N ASP A 225 -18.87 -17.99 15.24
CA ASP A 225 -19.46 -17.31 16.40
C ASP A 225 -19.66 -15.83 16.06
N ALA A 226 -20.51 -15.56 15.07
CA ALA A 226 -20.75 -14.20 14.58
C ALA A 226 -21.22 -13.24 15.68
N GLU A 227 -22.11 -13.69 16.58
CA GLU A 227 -22.62 -12.88 17.69
C GLU A 227 -21.55 -12.61 18.75
N GLY A 228 -20.70 -13.59 19.07
CA GLY A 228 -19.58 -13.35 19.96
C GLY A 228 -18.50 -12.46 19.34
N SER A 229 -18.18 -12.64 18.06
CA SER A 229 -17.27 -11.72 17.34
C SER A 229 -17.82 -10.30 17.31
N PHE A 230 -19.12 -10.13 17.04
CA PHE A 230 -19.76 -8.81 17.10
C PHE A 230 -19.59 -8.20 18.49
N ARG A 231 -19.95 -8.91 19.57
CA ARG A 231 -19.83 -8.39 20.95
C ARG A 231 -18.39 -8.03 21.32
N ARG A 232 -17.40 -8.85 20.96
CA ARG A 232 -15.98 -8.60 21.26
C ARG A 232 -15.40 -7.42 20.48
N VAL A 233 -15.78 -7.27 19.20
CA VAL A 233 -15.36 -6.14 18.36
C VAL A 233 -16.07 -4.85 18.80
N ALA A 234 -17.38 -4.89 19.03
CA ALA A 234 -18.17 -3.74 19.45
C ALA A 234 -17.72 -3.17 20.81
N ALA A 235 -17.19 -4.01 21.70
CA ALA A 235 -16.63 -3.56 22.97
C ALA A 235 -15.30 -2.76 22.81
N ARG A 236 -14.64 -2.84 21.65
CA ARG A 236 -13.37 -2.14 21.34
C ARG A 236 -13.52 -1.02 20.30
N LEU A 237 -14.69 -0.87 19.69
CA LEU A 237 -15.03 0.24 18.80
C LEU A 237 -15.52 1.44 19.61
#